data_AF-A0ABD5DWL5-F1
#
_entry.id   AF-A0ABD5DWL5-F1
#
_cell.length_a   1.000
_cell.length_b   1.000
_cell.length_c   1.000
_cell.angle_alpha   90.00
_cell.angle_beta   90.00
_cell.angle_gamma   90.00
#
_symmetry.space_group_name_H-M   'P 1'
#
loop_
_entity.id
_entity.type
_entity.pdbx_description
1 polymer ?
#
loop_
_entity_poly.entity_id
_entity_poly.type
_entity_poly.pdbx_seq_one_letter_code
_entity_poly.pdbx_strand_id
1 'polypeptide(L)' 'VAGGQVRKGEHGTTAIFYTTLEKENDAGEVEHIPMLKTFTVFNVQQIDGLSLTTETVSPEATFDPLPQAENLLRKSGAN' A
#
# COMPACT_ATOMS: atom_id res chain seq x y z
N VAL A 1 25.15 -3.73 -1.70
CA VAL A 1 23.77 -3.92 -2.19
C VAL A 1 23.05 -4.71 -1.12
N ALA A 2 22.11 -4.12 -0.39
CA ALA A 2 21.29 -4.90 0.54
C ALA A 2 20.31 -5.72 -0.33
N GLY A 3 20.58 -7.02 -0.47
CA GLY A 3 19.77 -7.94 -1.26
C GLY A 3 18.71 -8.57 -0.36
N GLY A 4 17.44 -8.25 -0.61
CA GLY A 4 16.31 -8.93 0.01
C GLY A 4 15.89 -10.14 -0.82
N GLN A 5 15.63 -11.27 -0.17
CA GLN A 5 15.10 -12.48 -0.80
C GLN A 5 13.78 -12.87 -0.17
N VAL A 6 12.73 -13.00 -0.99
CA VAL A 6 11.45 -13.55 -0.53
C VAL A 6 11.68 -14.98 -0.03
N ARG A 7 11.26 -15.26 1.20
CA ARG A 7 11.41 -16.58 1.80
C ARG A 7 10.61 -17.62 1.02
N LYS A 8 11.20 -18.80 0.84
CA LYS A 8 10.54 -19.91 0.13
C LYS A 8 9.24 -20.29 0.83
N GLY A 9 8.15 -20.36 0.06
CA GLY A 9 6.82 -20.72 0.54
C GLY A 9 5.91 -19.54 0.86
N GLU A 10 6.44 -18.31 0.89
CA GLU A 10 5.63 -17.11 1.06
C GLU A 10 4.79 -16.80 -0.18
N HIS A 11 3.59 -16.29 0.04
CA HIS A 11 2.68 -15.88 -1.01
C HIS A 11 2.62 -14.36 -1.13
N GLY A 12 2.73 -13.87 -2.36
CA GLY A 12 2.57 -12.46 -2.65
C GLY A 12 1.10 -12.05 -2.65
N THR A 13 0.86 -10.76 -2.41
CA THR A 13 -0.47 -10.14 -2.48
C THR A 13 -0.62 -9.34 -3.78
N THR A 14 -1.80 -9.38 -4.39
CA THR A 14 -2.07 -8.61 -5.61
C THR A 14 -2.34 -7.14 -5.27
N ALA A 15 -1.53 -6.24 -5.83
CA ALA A 15 -1.78 -4.80 -5.84
C ALA A 15 -2.25 -4.37 -7.23
N ILE A 16 -3.21 -3.46 -7.28
CA ILE A 16 -3.76 -2.94 -8.53
C ILE A 16 -3.37 -1.47 -8.67
N PHE A 17 -2.79 -1.11 -9.81
CA PHE A 17 -2.58 0.26 -10.23
C PHE A 17 -3.56 0.58 -11.35
N TYR A 18 -4.42 1.56 -11.12
CA TYR A 18 -5.41 2.03 -12.08
C TYR A 18 -5.05 3.45 -12.52
N THR A 19 -4.91 3.66 -13.82
CA THR A 19 -4.60 4.98 -14.40
C THR A 19 -5.22 5.09 -15.79
N THR A 20 -5.33 6.31 -16.29
CA THR A 20 -5.68 6.57 -17.69
C THR A 20 -4.40 6.79 -18.49
N LEU A 21 -4.29 6.19 -19.68
CA LEU A 21 -3.24 6.46 -20.64
C LEU A 21 -3.73 7.49 -21.65
N GLU A 22 -2.91 8.47 -21.95
CA GLU A 22 -3.12 9.40 -23.07
C GLU A 22 -2.41 8.85 -24.31
N LYS A 23 -3.13 8.77 -25.43
CA LYS A 23 -2.59 8.31 -26.71
C LYS A 23 -3.13 9.19 -27.84
N GLU A 24 -2.25 9.68 -28.69
CA GLU A 24 -2.63 10.38 -29.92
C GLU A 24 -3.06 9.35 -30.97
N ASN A 25 -4.22 9.58 -31.60
CA ASN A 25 -4.70 8.75 -32.71
C ASN A 25 -4.21 9.28 -34.07
N ASP A 26 -4.48 8.55 -35.15
CA ASP A 26 -4.01 8.92 -36.50
C ASP A 26 -4.59 10.26 -37.01
N ALA A 27 -5.62 10.80 -36.34
CA ALA A 27 -6.22 12.10 -36.62
C ALA A 27 -5.64 13.25 -35.78
N GLY A 28 -4.67 12.97 -34.89
CA GLY A 28 -4.05 13.96 -34.01
C GLY A 28 -4.86 14.29 -32.75
N GLU A 29 -5.91 13.51 -32.43
CA GLU A 29 -6.72 13.70 -31.24
C GLU A 29 -6.18 12.86 -30.07
N VAL A 30 -6.25 13.42 -28.84
CA VAL A 30 -5.81 12.72 -27.62
C VAL A 30 -6.94 11.85 -27.08
N GLU A 31 -6.75 10.54 -27.18
CA GLU A 31 -7.61 9.53 -26.60
C GLU A 31 -7.16 9.16 -25.18
N HIS A 32 -8.14 8.92 -24.31
CA HIS A 32 -7.94 8.55 -22.91
C HIS A 32 -8.37 7.10 -22.71
N ILE A 33 -7.40 6.21 -22.46
CA ILE A 33 -7.63 4.76 -22.36
C ILE A 33 -7.46 4.33 -20.90
N PRO A 34 -8.52 3.86 -20.22
CA PRO A 34 -8.39 3.29 -18.88
C PRO A 34 -7.48 2.07 -18.89
N MET A 35 -6.48 2.06 -18.01
CA MET A 35 -5.53 0.97 -17.83
C MET A 35 -5.58 0.45 -16.39
N LEU A 36 -5.63 -0.87 -16.27
CA LEU A 36 -5.45 -1.60 -15.03
C LEU A 36 -4.17 -2.42 -15.13
N LYS A 37 -3.25 -2.24 -14.17
CA LYS A 37 -2.01 -3.02 -14.06
C LYS A 37 -1.93 -3.71 -12.71
N THR A 38 -1.71 -5.03 -12.72
CA THR A 38 -1.56 -5.82 -11.50
C THR A 38 -0.08 -6.03 -11.17
N PHE A 39 0.25 -5.95 -9.89
CA PHE A 39 1.56 -6.25 -9.35
C PHE A 39 1.43 -7.28 -8.22
N THR A 40 2.49 -8.06 -8.01
CA THR A 40 2.61 -8.93 -6.85
C THR A 40 3.58 -8.29 -5.88
N VAL A 41 3.10 -7.98 -4.67
CA VAL A 41 3.89 -7.37 -3.60
C VAL A 41 4.08 -8.35 -2.44
N PHE A 42 5.17 -8.17 -1.69
CA PHE A 42 5.49 -8.95 -0.51
C PHE A 42 5.69 -8.01 0.67
N ASN A 43 5.16 -8.36 1.84
CA ASN A 43 5.44 -7.65 3.08
C ASN A 43 6.92 -7.80 3.43
N VAL A 44 7.53 -6.80 4.06
CA VAL A 44 8.94 -6.86 4.50
C VAL A 44 9.20 -8.06 5.42
N GLN A 45 8.21 -8.46 6.24
CA GLN A 45 8.29 -9.66 7.09
C GLN A 45 8.45 -10.98 6.32
N GLN A 46 8.16 -10.99 5.01
CA GLN A 46 8.30 -12.16 4.12
C GLN A 46 9.67 -12.21 3.41
N ILE A 47 10.55 -11.22 3.64
CA ILE A 47 11.79 -11.04 2.90
C ILE A 47 12.99 -11.15 3.86
N ASP A 48 13.83 -12.15 3.64
CA ASP A 48 15.09 -12.33 4.35
C ASP A 48 16.12 -11.31 3.83
N GLY A 49 16.96 -10.76 4.71
CA GLY A 49 17.97 -9.76 4.34
C GLY A 49 17.48 -8.31 4.27
N LEU A 50 16.21 -8.05 4.62
CA LEU A 50 15.68 -6.71 4.85
C LEU A 50 15.39 -6.49 6.35
N SER A 51 15.89 -5.40 6.91
CA SER A 51 15.58 -4.99 8.28
C SER A 51 14.31 -4.13 8.30
N LEU A 52 13.33 -4.48 9.15
CA LEU A 52 12.27 -3.55 9.52
C LEU A 52 12.86 -2.44 10.41
N THR A 53 12.62 -1.18 10.05
CA THR A 53 12.91 -0.01 10.89
C THR A 53 11.76 0.36 11.82
N THR A 54 10.60 -0.30 11.71
CA THR A 54 9.43 0.02 12.51
C THR A 54 9.38 -0.82 13.79
N GLU A 55 9.12 -0.15 14.91
CA GLU A 55 8.86 -0.78 16.20
C GLU A 55 7.66 -1.73 16.07
N THR A 56 7.82 -2.95 16.58
CA THR A 56 6.71 -3.88 16.75
C THR A 56 5.77 -3.31 17.80
N VAL A 57 4.64 -2.77 17.35
CA VAL A 57 3.59 -2.29 18.25
C VAL A 57 2.95 -3.51 18.91
N SER A 58 3.17 -3.70 20.20
CA SER A 58 2.44 -4.70 20.98
C SER A 58 1.01 -4.19 21.21
N PRO A 59 -0.02 -5.04 21.10
CA PRO A 59 -1.35 -4.65 21.53
C PRO A 59 -1.31 -4.30 23.02
N GLU A 60 -1.68 -3.07 23.36
CA GLU A 60 -1.87 -2.66 24.75
C GLU A 60 -3.10 -3.37 25.32
N ALA A 61 -2.97 -3.92 26.53
CA ALA A 61 -4.01 -4.71 27.17
C ALA A 61 -5.19 -3.84 27.68
N THR A 62 -5.06 -2.52 27.64
CA THR A 62 -6.02 -1.58 28.21
C THR A 62 -6.28 -0.49 27.20
N PHE A 63 -7.56 -0.19 26.97
CA PHE A 63 -7.96 0.89 26.08
C PHE A 63 -7.66 2.24 26.73
N ASP A 64 -6.69 2.96 26.19
CA ASP A 64 -6.40 4.35 26.51
C ASP A 64 -6.78 5.25 25.31
N PRO A 65 -7.80 6.11 25.41
CA PRO A 65 -8.24 6.94 24.30
C PRO A 65 -7.16 7.97 23.95
N LEU A 66 -6.69 7.91 22.70
CA LEU A 66 -5.71 8.86 22.19
C LEU A 66 -6.39 10.19 21.81
N PRO A 67 -6.08 11.32 22.46
CA PRO A 67 -6.75 12.60 22.18
C PRO A 67 -6.70 13.02 20.71
N GLN A 68 -5.65 12.66 19.99
CA GLN A 68 -5.52 12.93 18.55
C GLN A 68 -6.51 12.12 17.72
N ALA A 69 -6.75 10.85 18.08
CA ALA A 69 -7.72 9.99 17.40
C ALA A 69 -9.15 10.48 17.65
N GLU A 70 -9.48 10.85 18.88
CA GLU A 70 -10.79 11.44 19.23
C GLU A 70 -11.06 12.75 18.47
N ASN A 71 -10.03 13.59 18.34
CA ASN A 71 -10.13 14.82 17.56
C ASN A 71 -10.33 14.56 16.06
N LEU A 72 -9.72 13.52 15.51
CA LEU A 72 -9.94 13.11 14.12
C LEU A 72 -11.38 12.65 13.90
N LEU A 73 -11.90 11.80 14.79
CA LEU A 73 -13.27 11.31 14.72
C LEU A 73 -14.29 12.45 14.79
N ARG A 74 -14.13 13.35 15.76
CA ARG A 74 -15.01 14.53 15.87
C ARG A 74 -14.96 15.45 14.64
N LYS A 75 -13.81 15.53 13.96
CA LYS A 75 -13.65 16.33 12.73
C LYS A 75 -14.14 15.61 11.47
N SER A 76 -14.30 14.29 11.49
CA SER A 76 -14.76 13.54 10.32
C SER A 76 -16.25 13.68 10.07
N GLY A 77 -17.03 14.12 11.08
CA GLY A 77 -18.48 14.28 10.99
C GLY A 77 -19.26 12.97 11.13
N ALA A 78 -18.59 11.87 11.49
CA ALA A 78 -19.25 10.63 11.89
C ALA A 78 -19.80 10.78 13.32
N ASN A 79 -21.11 10.69 13.48
CA ASN A 79 -21.81 10.59 14.79
C ASN A 79 -22.19 9.14 15.08
#